data_AF-A0A124HV96-F1
#
_entry.id   AF-A0A124HV96-F1
#
_cell.length_a   1.000
_cell.length_b   1.000
_cell.length_c   1.000
_cell.angle_alpha   90.00
_cell.angle_beta   90.00
_cell.angle_gamma   90.00
#
_symmetry.space_group_name_H-M   'P 1'
#
loop_
_entity.id
_entity.type
_entity.pdbx_description
1 polymer ?
#
loop_
_entity_poly.entity_id
_entity_poly.type
_entity_poly.pdbx_seq_one_letter_code
_entity_poly.pdbx_strand_id
1 'polypeptide(L)' 'MAFSPDGRTLAGSYAGTVRPWDVVTSLDPARAIKQICHTFNRDLTQQERAVYPPGESADHVCLSD' A
#
# COMPACT_ATOMS: atom_id res chain seq x y z
N MET A 1 -7.05 4.86 -20.02
CA MET A 1 -7.05 4.08 -18.75
C MET A 1 -8.41 4.27 -18.10
N ALA A 2 -8.94 3.26 -17.41
CA ALA A 2 -10.25 3.35 -16.76
C ALA A 2 -10.33 2.43 -15.53
N PHE A 3 -11.06 2.86 -14.51
CA PHE A 3 -11.41 2.03 -13.37
C PHE A 3 -12.69 1.23 -13.66
N SER A 4 -12.79 0.03 -13.09
CA SER A 4 -14.05 -0.70 -13.00
C SER A 4 -15.04 0.08 -12.13
N PRO A 5 -16.36 -0.05 -12.36
CA PRO A 5 -17.37 0.64 -11.55
C PRO A 5 -17.30 0.34 -10.04
N ASP A 6 -16.78 -0.82 -9.64
CA ASP A 6 -16.55 -1.21 -8.25
C ASP A 6 -15.22 -0.67 -7.67
N GLY A 7 -14.41 0.02 -8.48
CA GLY A 7 -13.13 0.60 -8.09
C GLY A 7 -12.00 -0.43 -7.87
N ARG A 8 -12.25 -1.73 -8.07
CA ARG A 8 -11.29 -2.79 -7.71
C ARG A 8 -10.27 -3.06 -8.78
N THR A 9 -10.53 -2.68 -10.02
CA THR A 9 -9.64 -2.96 -11.16
C THR A 9 -9.36 -1.70 -11.94
N LEU A 10 -8.09 -1.47 -12.26
CA LEU A 10 -7.63 -0.44 -13.17
C LEU A 10 -7.21 -1.09 -14.49
N ALA A 11 -7.86 -0.72 -15.58
CA ALA A 11 -7.44 -1.08 -16.92
C ALA A 11 -6.50 0.00 -17.49
N GLY A 12 -5.24 -0.39 -17.69
CA GLY A 12 -4.24 0.38 -18.44
C GLY A 12 -4.07 -0.17 -19.85
N SER A 13 -3.69 0.66 -20.82
CA SER A 13 -3.25 0.17 -22.14
C SER A 13 -1.89 0.76 -22.46
N TYR A 14 -0.97 -0.09 -22.91
CA TYR A 14 0.33 0.32 -23.41
C TYR A 14 0.65 -0.48 -24.68
N ALA A 15 1.07 0.23 -25.73
CA ALA A 15 1.38 -0.35 -27.05
C ALA A 15 0.28 -1.31 -27.58
N GLY A 16 -0.99 -0.93 -27.44
CA GLY A 16 -2.15 -1.70 -27.94
C GLY A 16 -2.56 -2.87 -27.05
N THR A 17 -1.82 -3.16 -25.98
CA THR A 17 -2.18 -4.23 -25.03
C THR A 17 -2.85 -3.64 -23.80
N VAL A 18 -4.07 -4.09 -23.52
CA VAL A 18 -4.77 -3.77 -22.28
C VAL A 18 -4.27 -4.70 -21.16
N ARG A 19 -3.83 -4.11 -20.05
CA ARG A 19 -3.42 -4.82 -18.83
C ARG A 19 -4.33 -4.38 -17.67
N PRO A 20 -5.11 -5.31 -17.10
CA PRO A 20 -5.81 -5.05 -15.85
C PRO A 20 -4.83 -5.10 -14.67
N TRP A 21 -5.05 -4.23 -13.69
CA TRP A 21 -4.37 -4.18 -12.40
C TRP A 21 -5.43 -4.29 -11.31
N ASP A 22 -5.23 -5.21 -10.36
CA ASP A 22 -6.03 -5.23 -9.14
C ASP A 22 -5.55 -4.10 -8.22
N VAL A 23 -6.45 -3.16 -7.93
CA VAL A 23 -6.17 -1.97 -7.11
C VAL A 23 -6.39 -2.29 -5.64
N VAL A 24 -7.26 -3.27 -5.34
CA VAL A 24 -7.46 -3.76 -3.99
C VAL A 24 -6.53 -4.95 -3.82
N THR A 25 -5.26 -4.65 -3.56
CA THR A 25 -4.36 -5.67 -3.04
C THR A 25 -5.06 -6.27 -1.82
N SER A 26 -5.37 -7.56 -1.85
CA SER A 26 -5.85 -8.32 -0.68
C SER A 26 -4.71 -8.49 0.35
N LEU A 27 -4.00 -7.41 0.63
CA LEU A 27 -3.07 -7.29 1.73
C LEU A 27 -3.93 -7.17 2.98
N ASP A 28 -3.98 -8.25 3.76
CA ASP A 28 -4.31 -8.14 5.18
C ASP A 28 -3.39 -7.06 5.77
N PRO A 29 -3.94 -5.90 6.20
CA PRO A 29 -3.12 -4.78 6.67
C PRO A 29 -2.24 -5.18 7.84
N ALA A 30 -2.72 -6.05 8.74
CA ALA A 30 -1.95 -6.51 9.89
C ALA A 30 -0.75 -7.36 9.45
N ARG A 31 -0.95 -8.24 8.46
CA ARG A 31 0.14 -9.04 7.88
C ARG A 31 1.15 -8.17 7.15
N ALA A 32 0.68 -7.20 6.37
CA ALA A 32 1.54 -6.29 5.61
C ALA A 32 2.43 -5.46 6.54
N ILE A 33 1.85 -4.90 7.60
CA ILE A 33 2.58 -4.13 8.63
C ILE A 33 3.68 -5.01 9.26
N LYS A 34 3.35 -6.24 9.68
CA LYS A 34 4.34 -7.18 10.25
C LYS A 34 5.51 -7.47 9.30
N GLN A 35 5.22 -7.72 8.02
CA GLN A 35 6.26 -8.00 7.03
C GLN A 35 7.19 -6.80 6.82
N ILE A 36 6.63 -5.59 6.70
CA ILE A 36 7.40 -4.36 6.56
C ILE A 36 8.32 -4.17 7.78
N CYS A 37 7.77 -4.29 8.99
CA CYS A 37 8.56 -4.16 10.23
C CYS A 37 9.72 -5.18 10.29
N HIS A 38 9.47 -6.43 9.90
CA HIS A 38 10.52 -7.46 9.85
C HIS A 38 11.59 -7.17 8.79
N THR A 39 11.20 -6.68 7.60
CA THR A 39 12.14 -6.42 6.50
C THR A 39 13.05 -5.22 6.76
N PHE A 40 12.50 -4.13 7.29
CA PHE A 40 13.27 -2.90 7.52
C PHE A 40 13.93 -2.84 8.90
N ASN A 41 13.49 -3.70 9.84
CA ASN A 41 13.99 -3.79 11.22
C ASN A 41 14.00 -2.43 11.96
N ARG A 42 13.10 -1.52 11.58
CA ARG A 42 12.88 -0.22 12.22
C ARG A 42 11.49 0.30 11.88
N ASP A 43 10.95 1.18 12.73
CA ASP A 43 9.73 1.93 12.45
C ASP A 43 10.00 3.06 11.43
N LEU A 44 8.94 3.60 10.83
CA LEU A 44 9.00 4.79 9.97
C LEU A 44 9.42 6.01 10.80
N THR A 45 10.41 6.76 10.31
CA THR A 45 10.83 8.05 10.88
C THR A 45 9.73 9.10 10.72
N GLN A 46 9.81 10.20 11.47
CA GLN A 46 8.86 11.30 11.30
C GLN A 46 8.88 11.90 9.88
N GLN A 47 10.06 11.97 9.26
CA GLN A 47 10.20 12.43 7.87
C GLN A 47 9.52 11.49 6.89
N GLU A 48 9.67 10.17 7.08
CA GLU A 48 8.99 9.18 6.23
C GLU A 48 7.48 9.19 6.42
N ARG A 49 6.99 9.32 7.67
CA ARG A 49 5.56 9.43 7.99
C ARG A 49 4.90 10.68 7.40
N ALA A 50 5.65 11.78 7.29
CA ALA A 50 5.18 13.01 6.65
C ALA A 50 5.00 12.86 5.12
N VAL A 51 5.65 11.87 4.51
CA VAL A 51 5.60 11.61 3.06
C VAL A 51 4.73 10.40 2.74
N TYR A 52 4.70 9.38 3.62
CA TYR A 52 4.05 8.09 3.36
C TYR A 52 3.42 7.44 4.60
N PRO A 53 2.21 6.86 4.45
CA PRO A 53 1.17 7.24 3.51
C PRO A 53 0.52 8.59 3.91
N PRO A 54 -0.03 9.38 2.97
CA PRO A 54 -0.68 10.64 3.31
C PRO A 54 -1.96 10.37 4.14
N GLY A 55 -1.89 10.63 5.44
CA GLY A 55 -2.97 10.44 6.43
C GLY A 55 -2.40 10.22 7.84
N GLU A 56 -3.11 10.65 8.88
CA GLU A 56 -2.62 10.54 10.27
C GLU A 56 -2.57 9.07 10.74
N SER A 57 -1.38 8.47 10.69
CA SER A 57 -0.99 7.34 11.54
C SER A 57 -0.24 7.92 12.73
N ALA A 58 -0.98 8.28 13.78
CA ALA A 58 -0.42 8.89 14.99
C ALA A 58 0.32 7.88 15.88
N ASP A 59 0.08 6.58 15.70
CA ASP A 59 0.61 5.52 16.56
C ASP A 59 1.86 4.84 16.00
N HIS A 60 2.62 4.15 16.88
CA HIS A 60 3.71 3.26 16.49
C HIS A 60 3.18 2.15 15.58
N VAL A 61 3.74 2.04 14.36
CA VAL A 61 3.27 1.07 13.34
C VAL A 61 3.86 -0.31 13.63
N CYS A 62 5.12 -0.34 14.02
CA CYS A 62 5.78 -1.55 14.49
C CYS A 62 5.63 -1.66 16.01
N LEU A 63 4.71 -2.50 16.47
CA LEU A 63 4.69 -2.92 17.86
C LEU A 63 5.80 -3.95 18.07
N SER A 64 6.63 -3.75 19.09
CA SER A 64 7.45 -4.82 19.65
C SER A 64 6.52 -5.79 20.38
N ASP A 65 6.58 -7.08 20.05
CA ASP A 65 6.01 -8.15 20.90
C ASP A 65 6.56 -8.07 22.33
#